data_AF-A0AAF0WEF1-F1
#
_entry.id   AF-A0AAF0WEF1-F1
#
_cell.length_a   1.000
_cell.length_b   1.000
_cell.length_c   1.000
_cell.angle_alpha   90.00
_cell.angle_beta   90.00
_cell.angle_gamma   90.00
#
_symmetry.space_group_name_H-M   'P 1'
#
loop_
_entity.id
_entity.type
_entity.pdbx_description
1 polymer ?
#
loop_
_entity_poly.entity_id
_entity_poly.type
_entity_poly.pdbx_seq_one_letter_code
_entity_poly.pdbx_strand_id
1 'polypeptide(L)'
;MAITLSLGLSFSGAGVTTYRKTSAFPKPTSYTTKIRCIGWDPEGVLGPPSTGHIARREFQQRLQKDAGAREDFKRQILEEQERLRNLRAARVVPDTPAGLIEYFLDTEAQELEFEIARLRPRLDDEFFACVKFELGQLRFAVNKTQDMEDRVLELEALQKALQEGTEAYDKLQTNIVKARERLTKILTSKDIKATLLEMLERNELNKSLLTLLDENIASAQRSNQKEAADFMEKLRGAMLKYITV
;
A
#
# COMPACT_ATOMS: atom_id res chain seq x y z
N MET A 1 5.92 -18.35 -67.26
CA MET A 1 7.13 -18.14 -68.08
C MET A 1 7.71 -16.77 -67.75
N ALA A 2 9.03 -16.69 -67.69
CA ALA A 2 9.80 -15.54 -67.22
C ALA A 2 9.64 -14.27 -68.08
N ILE A 3 9.96 -13.09 -67.51
CA ILE A 3 11.01 -12.16 -67.97
C ILE A 3 10.87 -10.80 -67.23
N THR A 4 11.92 -10.50 -66.43
CA THR A 4 12.58 -9.21 -66.10
C THR A 4 11.81 -7.88 -66.03
N LEU A 5 12.10 -7.09 -64.97
CA LEU A 5 12.74 -5.78 -65.16
C LEU A 5 13.47 -5.31 -63.89
N SER A 6 14.79 -5.28 -64.03
CA SER A 6 15.79 -4.62 -63.21
C SER A 6 15.93 -3.14 -63.60
N LEU A 7 16.06 -2.24 -62.62
CA LEU A 7 16.84 -0.99 -62.68
C LEU A 7 17.17 -0.69 -61.20
N GLY A 8 18.42 -0.64 -60.71
CA GLY A 8 19.65 -0.23 -61.37
C GLY A 8 19.97 1.20 -60.93
N LEU A 9 20.63 1.36 -59.78
CA LEU A 9 21.46 2.52 -59.46
C LEU A 9 22.52 2.08 -58.45
N SER A 10 23.63 1.65 -59.03
CA SER A 10 24.93 1.48 -58.40
C SER A 10 25.50 2.85 -58.02
N PHE A 11 26.17 2.96 -56.87
CA PHE A 11 27.44 3.69 -56.84
C PHE A 11 28.37 3.11 -55.77
N SER A 12 29.56 2.76 -56.24
CA SER A 12 30.67 2.13 -55.53
C SER A 12 31.27 3.04 -54.46
N GLY A 13 31.66 2.45 -53.33
CA GLY A 13 32.58 3.04 -52.36
C GLY A 13 33.64 2.02 -52.00
N ALA A 14 34.86 2.22 -52.49
CA ALA A 14 36.01 1.34 -52.34
C ALA A 14 36.35 1.09 -50.86
N GLY A 15 36.55 -0.20 -50.51
CA GLY A 15 37.10 -0.61 -49.23
C GLY A 15 38.58 -0.23 -49.14
N VAL A 16 38.89 0.80 -48.36
CA VAL A 16 40.25 1.16 -47.98
C VAL A 16 40.47 0.70 -46.54
N THR A 17 41.23 -0.38 -46.38
CA THR A 17 41.72 -0.86 -45.08
C THR A 17 42.88 0.03 -44.63
N THR A 18 42.59 1.14 -43.96
CA THR A 18 43.62 1.93 -43.28
C THR A 18 43.91 1.33 -41.91
N TYR A 19 45.05 0.64 -41.81
CA TYR A 19 45.71 0.34 -40.54
C TYR A 19 46.09 1.66 -39.83
N ARG A 20 45.28 2.08 -38.85
CA ARG A 20 45.67 3.16 -37.93
C ARG A 20 46.59 2.59 -36.85
N LYS A 21 47.89 2.89 -36.98
CA LYS A 21 48.85 2.80 -35.88
C LYS A 21 48.36 3.67 -34.73
N THR A 22 47.90 3.07 -33.64
CA THR A 22 47.67 3.79 -32.40
C THR A 22 49.04 4.06 -31.76
N SER A 23 49.48 5.31 -31.79
CA SER A 23 50.58 5.76 -30.95
C SER A 23 50.17 5.56 -29.50
N ALA A 24 50.84 4.64 -28.80
CA ALA A 24 50.65 4.41 -27.38
C ALA A 24 51.07 5.67 -26.61
N PHE A 25 50.12 6.57 -26.34
CA PHE A 25 50.32 7.61 -25.35
C PHE A 25 50.43 6.93 -23.98
N PRO A 26 51.52 7.10 -23.23
CA PRO A 26 51.58 6.61 -21.87
C PRO A 26 50.47 7.31 -21.07
N LYS A 27 49.60 6.51 -20.45
CA LYS A 27 48.57 7.02 -19.52
C LYS A 27 49.27 7.86 -18.46
N PRO A 28 48.82 9.08 -18.15
CA PRO A 28 49.40 9.84 -17.05
C PRO A 28 49.25 9.01 -15.79
N THR A 29 50.37 8.64 -15.18
CA THR A 29 50.41 8.05 -13.84
C THR A 29 49.69 9.01 -12.90
N SER A 30 48.53 8.61 -12.38
CA SER A 30 47.90 9.39 -11.32
C SER A 30 48.83 9.34 -10.12
N TYR A 31 49.59 10.40 -9.89
CA TYR A 31 50.22 10.60 -8.60
C TYR A 31 49.09 10.74 -7.59
N THR A 32 48.81 9.67 -6.86
CA THR A 32 48.03 9.78 -5.64
C THR A 32 48.90 10.59 -4.68
N THR A 33 48.67 11.90 -4.62
CA THR A 33 49.21 12.71 -3.53
C THR A 33 48.53 12.20 -2.26
N LYS A 34 49.11 11.17 -1.62
CA LYS A 34 48.78 10.83 -0.25
C LYS A 34 49.05 12.09 0.55
N ILE A 35 47.99 12.76 1.00
CA ILE A 35 48.07 13.86 1.96
C ILE A 35 48.84 13.30 3.15
N ARG A 36 50.12 13.68 3.27
CA ARG A 36 50.92 13.38 4.45
C ARG A 36 50.46 14.39 5.48
N CYS A 37 49.90 13.90 6.59
CA CYS A 37 49.51 14.72 7.71
C CYS A 37 50.64 15.72 8.04
N ILE A 38 50.34 17.01 8.00
CA ILE A 38 51.18 18.01 8.66
C ILE A 38 50.92 17.79 10.15
N GLY A 39 51.64 16.84 10.74
CA GLY A 39 51.49 16.42 12.11
C GLY A 39 52.14 17.41 13.06
N TRP A 40 51.47 18.53 13.32
CA TRP A 40 51.76 19.33 14.50
C TRP A 40 50.52 19.37 15.40
N ASP A 41 50.44 18.36 16.25
CA ASP A 41 49.59 18.33 17.44
C ASP A 41 50.44 17.77 18.60
N PRO A 42 51.25 18.61 19.27
CA PRO A 42 52.18 18.16 20.30
C PRO A 42 51.47 17.66 21.58
N GLU A 43 50.20 18.02 21.77
CA GLU A 43 49.39 17.69 22.96
C GLU A 43 48.38 16.57 22.69
N GLY A 44 48.28 16.07 21.45
CA GLY A 44 47.42 14.94 21.08
C GLY A 44 45.92 15.18 21.29
N VAL A 45 45.49 16.44 21.28
CA VAL A 45 44.11 16.85 21.56
C VAL A 45 43.19 16.47 20.39
N LEU A 46 43.72 16.46 19.18
CA LEU A 46 43.01 16.14 17.95
C LEU A 46 43.38 14.70 17.57
N GLY A 47 42.54 13.76 17.99
CA GLY A 47 42.69 12.34 17.67
C GLY A 47 42.91 12.04 16.17
N PRO A 48 43.20 10.78 15.81
CA PRO A 48 43.62 10.42 14.46
C PRO A 48 42.62 10.88 13.39
N PRO A 49 43.08 11.29 12.20
CA PRO A 49 42.22 11.82 11.14
C PRO A 49 41.15 10.78 10.76
N SER A 50 39.89 11.17 10.90
CA SER A 50 38.76 10.33 10.49
C SER A 50 38.69 10.27 8.96
N THR A 51 38.64 9.06 8.40
CA THR A 51 38.47 8.85 6.96
C THR A 51 36.99 8.62 6.63
N GLY A 52 36.61 8.76 5.35
CA GLY A 52 35.23 8.46 4.90
C GLY A 52 34.23 9.62 4.93
N HIS A 53 34.67 10.88 5.12
CA HIS A 53 33.79 12.05 5.11
C HIS A 53 33.01 12.24 3.80
N ILE A 54 33.62 11.90 2.65
CA ILE A 54 32.96 11.98 1.33
C ILE A 54 31.82 10.96 1.25
N ALA A 55 32.09 9.69 1.58
CA ALA A 55 31.07 8.64 1.60
C ALA A 55 29.91 8.96 2.57
N ARG A 56 30.20 9.51 3.75
CA ARG A 56 29.17 9.96 4.71
C ARG A 56 28.30 11.08 4.11
N ARG A 57 28.90 12.05 3.43
CA ARG A 57 28.16 13.17 2.79
C ARG A 57 27.34 12.69 1.59
N GLU A 58 27.87 11.79 0.77
CA GLU A 58 27.13 11.19 -0.35
C GLU A 58 25.94 10.37 0.15
N PHE A 59 26.12 9.58 1.21
CA PHE A 59 25.04 8.84 1.85
C PHE A 59 23.96 9.78 2.41
N GLN A 60 24.36 10.85 3.09
CA GLN A 60 23.42 11.87 3.58
C GLN A 60 22.66 12.56 2.45
N GLN A 61 23.32 12.90 1.34
CA GLN A 61 22.67 13.49 0.17
C GLN A 61 21.69 12.53 -0.51
N ARG A 62 22.00 11.23 -0.59
CA ARG A 62 21.06 10.21 -1.08
C ARG A 62 19.84 10.14 -0.19
N LEU A 63 20.01 10.09 1.13
CA LEU A 63 18.89 10.11 2.07
C LEU A 63 18.03 11.38 1.95
N GLN A 64 18.63 12.54 1.68
CA GLN A 64 17.89 13.79 1.45
C GLN A 64 17.13 13.79 0.13
N LYS A 65 17.73 13.28 -0.96
CA LYS A 65 17.03 13.11 -2.25
C LYS A 65 15.88 12.11 -2.12
N ASP A 66 16.10 11.02 -1.40
CA ASP A 66 15.08 10.02 -1.09
C ASP A 66 13.98 10.62 -0.19
N ALA A 67 14.33 11.56 0.70
CA ALA A 67 13.34 12.27 1.52
C ALA A 67 12.42 13.15 0.65
N GLY A 68 12.98 13.89 -0.32
CA GLY A 68 12.17 14.64 -1.29
C GLY A 68 11.26 13.73 -2.11
N ALA A 69 11.79 12.64 -2.66
CA ALA A 69 10.99 11.66 -3.39
C ALA A 69 9.88 11.02 -2.53
N ARG A 70 10.17 10.76 -1.25
CA ARG A 70 9.16 10.26 -0.29
C ARG A 70 8.09 11.30 0.00
N GLU A 71 8.42 12.57 0.09
CA GLU A 71 7.45 13.65 0.30
C GLU A 71 6.55 13.83 -0.91
N ASP A 72 7.10 13.83 -2.12
CA ASP A 72 6.33 13.94 -3.36
C ASP A 72 5.38 12.74 -3.54
N PHE A 73 5.87 11.53 -3.26
CA PHE A 73 5.03 10.33 -3.26
C PHE A 73 3.90 10.40 -2.22
N LYS A 74 4.18 10.91 -1.01
CA LYS A 74 3.13 11.14 0.00
C LYS A 74 2.09 12.13 -0.46
N ARG A 75 2.49 13.21 -1.13
CA ARG A 75 1.55 14.21 -1.69
C ARG A 75 0.65 13.57 -2.74
N GLN A 76 1.21 12.79 -3.66
CA GLN A 76 0.43 12.06 -4.67
C GLN A 76 -0.61 11.13 -4.03
N ILE A 77 -0.22 10.36 -3.01
CA ILE A 77 -1.17 9.49 -2.28
C ILE A 77 -2.29 10.31 -1.64
N LEU A 78 -1.99 11.47 -1.03
CA LEU A 78 -3.01 12.31 -0.42
C LEU A 78 -3.97 12.89 -1.47
N GLU A 79 -3.44 13.36 -2.60
CA GLU A 79 -4.24 13.88 -3.72
C GLU A 79 -5.15 12.79 -4.31
N GLU A 80 -4.64 11.58 -4.51
CA GLU A 80 -5.44 10.43 -4.95
C GLU A 80 -6.53 10.07 -3.94
N GLN A 81 -6.21 10.03 -2.65
CA GLN A 81 -7.19 9.78 -1.61
C GLN A 81 -8.28 10.85 -1.57
N GLU A 82 -7.93 12.12 -1.72
CA GLU A 82 -8.89 13.22 -1.77
C GLU A 82 -9.76 13.14 -3.02
N ARG A 83 -9.18 12.80 -4.17
CA ARG A 83 -9.93 12.56 -5.41
C ARG A 83 -10.95 11.44 -5.22
N LEU A 84 -10.55 10.31 -4.65
CA LEU A 84 -11.45 9.19 -4.38
C LEU A 84 -12.55 9.58 -3.40
N ARG A 85 -12.24 10.33 -2.34
CA ARG A 85 -13.25 10.87 -1.41
C ARG A 85 -14.27 11.76 -2.12
N ASN A 86 -13.81 12.61 -3.03
CA ASN A 86 -14.70 13.49 -3.81
C ASN A 86 -15.61 12.68 -4.75
N LEU A 87 -15.09 11.62 -5.37
CA LEU A 87 -15.89 10.71 -6.20
C LEU A 87 -16.96 10.00 -5.36
N ARG A 88 -16.60 9.47 -4.18
CA ARG A 88 -17.56 8.83 -3.25
C ARG A 88 -18.66 9.77 -2.81
N ALA A 89 -18.33 11.04 -2.55
CA ALA A 89 -19.29 12.05 -2.14
C ALA A 89 -20.24 12.44 -3.29
N ALA A 90 -19.76 12.42 -4.54
CA ALA A 90 -20.56 12.72 -5.72
C ALA A 90 -21.55 11.61 -6.09
N ARG A 91 -21.27 10.36 -5.71
CA ARG A 91 -22.14 9.21 -6.00
C ARG A 91 -23.42 9.24 -5.17
N VAL A 92 -24.56 9.13 -5.86
CA VAL A 92 -25.90 9.08 -5.26
C VAL A 92 -26.32 7.62 -5.13
N VAL A 93 -26.65 7.21 -3.90
CA VAL A 93 -27.09 5.85 -3.60
C VAL A 93 -28.57 5.70 -4.00
N PRO A 94 -28.92 4.74 -4.87
CA PRO A 94 -30.33 4.48 -5.23
C PRO A 94 -31.14 3.86 -4.09
N ASP A 95 -32.46 4.10 -4.05
CA ASP A 95 -33.35 3.55 -3.02
C ASP A 95 -33.93 2.17 -3.39
N THR A 96 -34.02 1.86 -4.68
CA THR A 96 -34.56 0.59 -5.19
C THR A 96 -33.53 -0.54 -5.19
N PRO A 97 -33.91 -1.80 -4.91
CA PRO A 97 -32.99 -2.94 -4.91
C PRO A 97 -32.38 -3.20 -6.30
N ALA A 98 -33.16 -3.12 -7.38
CA ALA A 98 -32.65 -3.26 -8.74
C ALA A 98 -31.63 -2.14 -9.09
N GLY A 99 -31.93 -0.89 -8.72
CA GLY A 99 -30.98 0.21 -8.90
C GLY A 99 -29.70 0.05 -8.09
N LEU A 100 -29.76 -0.61 -6.93
CA LEU A 100 -28.60 -0.93 -6.10
C LEU A 100 -27.70 -1.99 -6.77
N ILE A 101 -28.28 -2.94 -7.51
CA ILE A 101 -27.53 -3.93 -8.30
C ILE A 101 -26.72 -3.20 -9.39
N GLU A 102 -27.37 -2.35 -10.19
CA GLU A 102 -26.67 -1.57 -11.23
C GLU A 102 -25.58 -0.68 -10.62
N TYR A 103 -25.87 -0.03 -9.49
CA TYR A 103 -24.88 0.78 -8.78
C TYR A 103 -23.61 -0.01 -8.44
N PHE A 104 -23.74 -1.27 -8.01
CA PHE A 104 -22.59 -2.11 -7.72
C PHE A 104 -21.88 -2.64 -8.96
N LEU A 105 -22.60 -2.91 -10.05
CA LEU A 105 -21.97 -3.29 -11.31
C LEU A 105 -21.15 -2.15 -11.91
N ASP A 106 -21.62 -0.91 -11.74
CA ASP A 106 -20.89 0.30 -12.14
C ASP A 106 -19.75 0.67 -11.15
N THR A 107 -19.58 -0.08 -10.06
CA THR A 107 -18.56 0.20 -9.04
C THR A 107 -17.24 -0.49 -9.35
N GLU A 108 -16.16 0.29 -9.31
CA GLU A 108 -14.81 -0.25 -9.44
C GLU A 108 -14.48 -1.23 -8.30
N ALA A 109 -13.72 -2.29 -8.60
CA ALA A 109 -13.39 -3.34 -7.62
C ALA A 109 -12.70 -2.80 -6.35
N GLN A 110 -11.90 -1.72 -6.46
CA GLN A 110 -11.22 -1.10 -5.31
C GLN A 110 -12.19 -0.35 -4.38
N GLU A 111 -13.27 0.21 -4.94
CA GLU A 111 -14.28 0.98 -4.21
C GLU A 111 -15.42 0.11 -3.70
N LEU A 112 -15.58 -1.09 -4.26
CA LEU A 112 -16.62 -2.04 -3.88
C LEU A 112 -16.58 -2.35 -2.38
N GLU A 113 -15.39 -2.54 -1.80
CA GLU A 113 -15.24 -2.79 -0.36
C GLU A 113 -15.80 -1.63 0.49
N PHE A 114 -15.55 -0.39 0.06
CA PHE A 114 -16.04 0.80 0.73
C PHE A 114 -17.56 0.93 0.61
N GLU A 115 -18.11 0.71 -0.59
CA GLU A 115 -19.54 0.79 -0.82
C GLU A 115 -20.30 -0.34 -0.09
N ILE A 116 -19.73 -1.54 0.00
CA ILE A 116 -20.26 -2.63 0.83
C ILE A 116 -20.30 -2.20 2.29
N ALA A 117 -19.23 -1.61 2.83
CA ALA A 117 -19.20 -1.13 4.20
C ALA A 117 -20.23 -0.01 4.46
N ARG A 118 -20.41 0.90 3.50
CA ARG A 118 -21.39 2.00 3.57
C ARG A 118 -22.83 1.51 3.52
N LEU A 119 -23.10 0.51 2.69
CA LEU A 119 -24.45 -0.01 2.41
C LEU A 119 -24.76 -1.31 3.16
N ARG A 120 -23.89 -1.74 4.08
CA ARG A 120 -24.08 -2.95 4.88
C ARG A 120 -25.48 -3.10 5.49
N PRO A 121 -26.12 -2.04 6.04
CA PRO A 121 -27.47 -2.14 6.61
C PRO A 121 -28.59 -2.36 5.58
N ARG A 122 -28.29 -2.21 4.28
CA ARG A 122 -29.24 -2.44 3.17
C ARG A 122 -28.94 -3.74 2.43
N LEU A 123 -27.77 -4.33 2.66
CA LEU A 123 -27.34 -5.63 2.13
C LEU A 123 -27.88 -6.76 3.02
N ASP A 124 -29.21 -6.87 3.07
CA ASP A 124 -29.92 -7.88 3.84
C ASP A 124 -30.20 -9.13 3.00
N ASP A 125 -30.67 -10.20 3.65
CA ASP A 125 -31.06 -11.45 3.00
C ASP A 125 -32.13 -11.23 1.92
N GLU A 126 -33.01 -10.23 2.11
CA GLU A 126 -34.02 -9.82 1.14
C GLU A 126 -33.39 -9.29 -0.17
N PHE A 127 -32.33 -8.50 -0.07
CA PHE A 127 -31.60 -8.00 -1.23
C PHE A 127 -30.96 -9.16 -2.01
N PHE A 128 -30.31 -10.09 -1.30
CA PHE A 128 -29.72 -11.28 -1.94
C PHE A 128 -30.79 -12.21 -2.54
N ALA A 129 -32.00 -12.24 -1.98
CA ALA A 129 -33.13 -12.94 -2.59
C ALA A 129 -33.57 -12.29 -3.90
N CYS A 130 -33.61 -10.94 -3.97
CA CYS A 130 -33.86 -10.21 -5.21
C CYS A 130 -32.80 -10.51 -6.29
N VAL A 131 -31.51 -10.49 -5.94
CA VAL A 131 -30.42 -10.83 -6.86
C VAL A 131 -30.58 -12.27 -7.40
N LYS A 132 -30.87 -13.23 -6.52
CA LYS A 132 -31.12 -14.63 -6.91
C LYS A 132 -32.34 -14.77 -7.82
N PHE A 133 -33.38 -13.97 -7.60
CA PHE A 133 -34.58 -13.97 -8.41
C PHE A 133 -34.30 -13.43 -9.82
N GLU A 134 -33.60 -12.31 -9.95
CA GLU A 134 -33.17 -11.76 -11.25
C GLU A 134 -32.26 -12.75 -11.99
N LEU A 135 -31.27 -13.35 -11.31
CA LEU A 135 -30.44 -14.42 -11.85
C LEU A 135 -31.27 -15.61 -12.33
N GLY A 136 -32.29 -16.01 -11.55
CA GLY A 136 -33.20 -17.09 -11.93
C GLY A 136 -33.97 -16.77 -13.21
N GLN A 137 -34.53 -15.56 -13.32
CA GLN A 137 -35.23 -15.12 -14.53
C GLN A 137 -34.34 -15.16 -15.76
N LEU A 138 -33.11 -14.65 -15.66
CA LEU A 138 -32.17 -14.63 -16.78
C LEU A 138 -31.69 -16.04 -17.17
N ARG A 139 -31.40 -16.91 -16.19
CA ARG A 139 -30.96 -18.29 -16.44
C ARG A 139 -32.04 -19.17 -17.08
N PHE A 140 -33.31 -18.97 -16.70
CA PHE A 140 -34.45 -19.76 -17.20
C PHE A 140 -35.22 -19.09 -18.34
N ALA A 141 -34.74 -17.95 -18.86
CA ALA A 141 -35.30 -17.33 -20.04
C ALA A 141 -35.22 -18.29 -21.25
N VAL A 142 -36.34 -18.42 -21.98
CA VAL A 142 -36.48 -19.35 -23.11
C VAL A 142 -35.57 -18.97 -24.28
N ASN A 143 -35.31 -17.67 -24.47
CA ASN A 143 -34.42 -17.14 -25.50
C ASN A 143 -33.09 -16.72 -24.86
N LYS A 144 -32.04 -17.51 -25.07
CA LYS A 144 -30.69 -17.19 -24.62
C LYS A 144 -29.95 -16.44 -25.72
N THR A 145 -29.72 -15.16 -25.50
CA THR A 145 -28.81 -14.35 -26.31
C THR A 145 -27.47 -14.23 -25.57
N GLN A 146 -26.40 -13.95 -26.31
CA GLN A 146 -25.06 -13.81 -25.72
C GLN A 146 -25.03 -12.71 -24.65
N ASP A 147 -25.68 -11.57 -24.90
CA ASP A 147 -25.79 -10.46 -23.93
C ASP A 147 -26.44 -10.89 -22.60
N MET A 148 -27.38 -11.83 -22.63
CA MET A 148 -28.04 -12.34 -21.42
C MET A 148 -27.12 -13.29 -20.64
N GLU A 149 -26.30 -14.06 -21.33
CA GLU A 149 -25.30 -14.94 -20.71
C GLU A 149 -24.18 -14.11 -20.05
N ASP A 150 -23.71 -13.07 -20.72
CA ASP A 150 -22.72 -12.13 -20.15
C ASP A 150 -23.28 -11.44 -18.90
N ARG A 151 -24.54 -10.98 -18.96
CA ARG A 151 -25.20 -10.38 -17.79
C ARG A 151 -25.37 -11.35 -16.62
N VAL A 152 -25.63 -12.63 -16.89
CA VAL A 152 -25.68 -13.67 -15.86
C VAL A 152 -24.31 -13.82 -15.18
N LEU A 153 -23.23 -13.82 -15.95
CA LEU A 153 -21.87 -13.91 -15.41
C LEU A 153 -21.52 -12.70 -14.53
N GLU A 154 -21.87 -11.48 -14.95
CA GLU A 154 -21.68 -10.25 -14.17
C GLU A 154 -22.41 -10.32 -12.83
N LEU A 155 -23.69 -10.71 -12.85
CA LEU A 155 -24.51 -10.80 -11.65
C LEU A 155 -24.05 -11.91 -10.70
N GLU A 156 -23.57 -13.05 -11.22
CA GLU A 156 -23.00 -14.12 -10.41
C GLU A 156 -21.69 -13.69 -9.74
N ALA A 157 -20.82 -13.02 -10.49
CA ALA A 157 -19.58 -12.47 -9.97
C ALA A 157 -19.85 -11.43 -8.88
N LEU A 158 -20.82 -10.53 -9.13
CA LEU A 158 -21.24 -9.53 -8.15
C LEU A 158 -21.82 -10.18 -6.90
N GLN A 159 -22.73 -11.15 -7.04
CA GLN A 159 -23.34 -11.84 -5.90
C GLN A 159 -22.26 -12.44 -5.00
N LYS A 160 -21.28 -13.12 -5.60
CA LYS A 160 -20.17 -13.72 -4.86
C LYS A 160 -19.30 -12.67 -4.18
N ALA A 161 -18.94 -11.59 -4.87
CA ALA A 161 -18.13 -10.51 -4.32
C ALA A 161 -18.84 -9.81 -3.14
N LEU A 162 -20.14 -9.55 -3.25
CA LEU A 162 -20.94 -8.95 -2.18
C LEU A 162 -21.06 -9.90 -0.98
N GLN A 163 -21.21 -11.21 -1.21
CA GLN A 163 -21.26 -12.19 -0.12
C GLN A 163 -19.91 -12.27 0.62
N GLU A 164 -18.80 -12.39 -0.12
CA GLU A 164 -17.46 -12.42 0.49
C GLU A 164 -17.14 -11.11 1.22
N GLY A 165 -17.51 -9.96 0.64
CA GLY A 165 -17.29 -8.64 1.23
C GLY A 165 -18.12 -8.38 2.50
N THR A 166 -19.40 -8.80 2.52
CA THR A 166 -20.24 -8.67 3.72
C THR A 166 -19.75 -9.58 4.85
N GLU A 167 -19.36 -10.81 4.54
CA GLU A 167 -18.75 -11.71 5.54
C GLU A 167 -17.42 -11.16 6.08
N ALA A 168 -16.58 -10.58 5.21
CA ALA A 168 -15.33 -9.96 5.62
C ALA A 168 -15.57 -8.75 6.52
N TYR A 169 -16.55 -7.91 6.17
CA TYR A 169 -16.96 -6.77 6.99
C TYR A 169 -17.44 -7.21 8.37
N ASP A 170 -18.31 -8.21 8.45
CA ASP A 170 -18.85 -8.71 9.72
C ASP A 170 -17.74 -9.31 10.60
N LYS A 171 -16.81 -10.08 10.01
CA LYS A 171 -15.61 -10.58 10.70
C LYS A 171 -14.75 -9.43 11.23
N LEU A 172 -14.55 -8.37 10.43
CA LEU A 172 -13.80 -7.20 10.85
C LEU A 172 -14.51 -6.45 12.00
N GLN A 173 -15.83 -6.27 11.91
CA GLN A 173 -16.63 -5.64 12.97
C GLN A 173 -16.52 -6.42 14.29
N THR A 174 -16.72 -7.74 14.26
CA THR A 174 -16.58 -8.57 15.47
C THR A 174 -15.16 -8.51 16.05
N ASN A 175 -14.14 -8.46 15.20
CA ASN A 175 -12.75 -8.32 15.63
C ASN A 175 -12.46 -6.96 16.29
N ILE A 176 -13.04 -5.87 15.79
CA ILE A 176 -12.92 -4.53 16.39
C ILE A 176 -13.63 -4.47 17.74
N VAL A 177 -14.85 -5.03 17.84
CA VAL A 177 -15.60 -5.07 19.11
C VAL A 177 -14.82 -5.86 20.17
N LYS A 178 -14.33 -7.06 19.84
CA LYS A 178 -13.48 -7.86 20.73
C LYS A 178 -12.18 -7.13 21.09
N ALA A 179 -11.56 -6.44 20.14
CA ALA A 179 -10.35 -5.67 20.40
C ALA A 179 -10.62 -4.51 21.38
N ARG A 180 -11.77 -3.83 21.28
CA ARG A 180 -12.18 -2.80 22.24
C ARG A 180 -12.36 -3.39 23.64
N GLU A 181 -13.05 -4.52 23.78
CA GLU A 181 -13.24 -5.20 25.07
C GLU A 181 -11.89 -5.58 25.71
N ARG A 182 -10.98 -6.13 24.89
CA ARG A 182 -9.60 -6.47 25.27
C ARG A 182 -8.80 -5.25 25.72
N LEU A 183 -8.82 -4.13 24.98
CA LEU A 183 -8.17 -2.89 25.41
C LEU A 183 -8.74 -2.40 26.73
N THR A 184 -10.07 -2.44 26.88
CA THR A 184 -10.73 -2.03 28.13
C THR A 184 -10.28 -2.91 29.29
N LYS A 185 -10.18 -4.23 29.10
CA LYS A 185 -9.63 -5.16 30.10
C LYS A 185 -8.19 -4.82 30.49
N ILE A 186 -7.33 -4.47 29.52
CA ILE A 186 -5.92 -4.11 29.80
C ILE A 186 -5.83 -2.77 30.55
N LEU A 187 -6.59 -1.76 30.14
CA LEU A 187 -6.52 -0.43 30.74
C LEU A 187 -7.15 -0.35 32.15
N THR A 188 -8.10 -1.24 32.45
CA THR A 188 -8.76 -1.33 33.75
C THR A 188 -8.06 -2.29 34.72
N SER A 189 -7.11 -3.09 34.25
CA SER A 189 -6.46 -4.09 35.10
C SER A 189 -5.49 -3.46 36.10
N LYS A 190 -5.42 -4.06 37.30
CA LYS A 190 -4.46 -3.66 38.33
C LYS A 190 -3.03 -4.02 37.92
N ASP A 191 -2.86 -5.19 37.28
CA ASP A 191 -1.57 -5.73 36.85
C ASP A 191 -1.53 -5.95 35.33
N ILE A 192 -1.17 -4.89 34.60
CA ILE A 192 -1.13 -4.85 33.14
C ILE A 192 -0.26 -5.98 32.56
N LYS A 193 0.92 -6.23 33.15
CA LYS A 193 1.86 -7.25 32.68
C LYS A 193 1.27 -8.67 32.78
N ALA A 194 0.64 -8.99 33.90
CA ALA A 194 0.01 -10.29 34.09
C ALA A 194 -1.16 -10.48 33.11
N THR A 195 -1.97 -9.43 32.91
CA THR A 195 -3.07 -9.48 31.93
C THR A 195 -2.58 -9.61 30.49
N LEU A 196 -1.46 -8.98 30.12
CA LEU A 196 -0.87 -9.13 28.79
C LEU A 196 -0.37 -10.56 28.55
N LEU A 197 0.23 -11.20 29.56
CA LEU A 197 0.66 -12.60 29.48
C LEU A 197 -0.54 -13.56 29.39
N GLU A 198 -1.58 -13.36 30.21
CA GLU A 198 -2.83 -14.13 30.12
C GLU A 198 -3.47 -14.03 28.72
N MET A 199 -3.46 -12.82 28.13
CA MET A 199 -4.02 -12.58 26.81
C MET A 199 -3.13 -13.12 25.68
N LEU A 200 -1.81 -13.15 25.87
CA LEU A 200 -0.89 -13.83 24.96
C LEU A 200 -1.16 -15.34 24.94
N GLU A 201 -1.33 -15.97 26.11
CA GLU A 201 -1.64 -17.41 26.21
C GLU A 201 -2.92 -17.77 25.45
N ARG A 202 -3.89 -16.85 25.40
CA ARG A 202 -5.15 -17.02 24.67
C ARG A 202 -5.10 -16.58 23.20
N ASN A 203 -3.94 -16.17 22.68
CA ASN A 203 -3.79 -15.60 21.33
C ASN A 203 -4.75 -14.43 21.06
N GLU A 204 -4.96 -13.57 22.06
CA GLU A 204 -5.88 -12.42 21.97
C GLU A 204 -5.19 -11.13 21.51
N LEU A 205 -3.86 -11.13 21.42
CA LEU A 205 -3.05 -10.02 20.96
C LEU A 205 -3.00 -9.98 19.42
N ASN A 206 -3.92 -9.22 18.83
CA ASN A 206 -4.08 -9.16 17.37
C ASN A 206 -3.69 -7.78 16.80
N LYS A 207 -3.45 -7.73 15.49
CA LYS A 207 -3.18 -6.47 14.77
C LYS A 207 -4.28 -5.43 14.96
N SER A 208 -5.56 -5.84 15.01
CA SER A 208 -6.69 -4.94 15.26
C SER A 208 -6.63 -4.25 16.63
N LEU A 209 -6.08 -4.93 17.65
CA LEU A 209 -5.88 -4.38 18.98
C LEU A 209 -4.82 -3.27 18.96
N LEU A 210 -3.75 -3.50 18.20
CA LEU A 210 -2.68 -2.54 18.01
C LEU A 210 -3.15 -1.30 17.23
N THR A 211 -3.93 -1.49 16.16
CA THR A 211 -4.43 -0.35 15.36
C THR A 211 -5.36 0.55 16.19
N LEU A 212 -6.22 -0.03 17.02
CA LEU A 212 -7.07 0.74 17.94
C LEU A 212 -6.24 1.50 18.99
N LEU A 213 -5.17 0.88 19.50
CA LEU A 213 -4.26 1.55 20.43
C LEU A 213 -3.54 2.73 19.76
N ASP A 214 -3.09 2.56 18.52
CA ASP A 214 -2.40 3.60 17.74
C ASP A 214 -3.34 4.79 17.45
N GLU A 215 -4.59 4.53 17.10
CA GLU A 215 -5.61 5.56 16.92
C GLU A 215 -5.91 6.32 18.21
N ASN A 216 -6.01 5.60 19.34
CA ASN A 216 -6.19 6.22 20.66
C ASN A 216 -4.99 7.09 21.05
N ILE A 217 -3.76 6.64 20.81
CA ILE A 217 -2.54 7.44 21.04
C ILE A 217 -2.58 8.72 20.20
N ALA A 218 -2.89 8.61 18.91
CA ALA A 218 -3.00 9.77 18.03
C ALA A 218 -4.11 10.75 18.50
N SER A 219 -5.25 10.23 18.95
CA SER A 219 -6.34 11.05 19.50
C SER A 219 -5.96 11.77 20.80
N ALA A 220 -5.21 11.10 21.69
CA ALA A 220 -4.72 11.66 22.94
C ALA A 220 -3.68 12.76 22.70
N GLN A 221 -2.78 12.55 21.73
CA GLN A 221 -1.81 13.56 21.28
C GLN A 221 -2.51 14.81 20.72
N ARG A 222 -3.52 14.63 19.85
CA ARG A 222 -4.34 15.76 19.34
C ARG A 222 -5.08 16.50 20.46
N SER A 223 -5.49 15.78 21.51
CA SER A 223 -6.20 16.33 22.67
C SER A 223 -5.27 16.84 23.78
N ASN A 224 -3.95 16.91 23.54
CA ASN A 224 -2.91 17.33 24.50
C ASN A 224 -2.83 16.51 25.80
N GLN A 225 -3.35 15.27 25.82
CA GLN A 225 -3.27 14.36 26.97
C GLN A 225 -1.95 13.57 26.95
N LYS A 226 -0.83 14.25 27.26
CA LYS A 226 0.53 13.68 27.12
C LYS A 226 0.77 12.46 28.02
N GLU A 227 0.32 12.50 29.27
CA GLU A 227 0.53 11.40 30.22
C GLU A 227 -0.18 10.11 29.77
N ALA A 228 -1.40 10.23 29.24
CA ALA A 228 -2.16 9.10 28.70
C ALA A 228 -1.51 8.55 27.42
N ALA A 229 -1.03 9.43 26.54
CA ALA A 229 -0.30 9.04 25.34
C ALA A 229 1.00 8.28 25.69
N ASP A 230 1.80 8.81 26.61
CA ASP A 230 3.06 8.18 27.04
C ASP A 230 2.83 6.81 27.68
N PHE A 231 1.75 6.65 28.45
CA PHE A 231 1.37 5.37 29.03
C PHE A 231 0.95 4.37 27.95
N MET A 232 0.11 4.77 27.00
CA MET A 232 -0.32 3.91 25.89
C MET A 232 0.84 3.56 24.95
N GLU A 233 1.81 4.46 24.73
CA GLU A 233 3.02 4.17 23.95
C GLU A 233 3.91 3.11 24.62
N LYS A 234 4.04 3.14 25.96
CA LYS A 234 4.74 2.09 26.72
C LYS A 234 4.03 0.75 26.60
N LEU A 235 2.71 0.74 26.67
CA LEU A 235 1.87 -0.45 26.49
C LEU A 235 2.03 -1.01 25.08
N ARG A 236 1.98 -0.15 24.06
CA ARG A 236 2.24 -0.49 22.65
C ARG A 236 3.60 -1.16 22.50
N GLY A 237 4.65 -0.57 23.08
CA GLY A 237 6.01 -1.13 23.05
C GLY A 237 6.11 -2.49 23.74
N ALA A 238 5.32 -2.76 24.79
CA ALA A 238 5.25 -4.07 25.42
C ALA A 238 4.51 -5.08 24.53
N MET A 239 3.37 -4.71 23.94
CA MET A 239 2.59 -5.58 23.04
C MET A 239 3.36 -5.98 21.77
N LEU A 240 4.14 -5.06 21.19
CA LEU A 240 4.92 -5.33 19.99
C LEU A 240 5.96 -6.44 20.16
N LYS A 241 6.39 -6.74 21.39
CA LYS A 241 7.31 -7.86 21.66
C LYS A 241 6.64 -9.23 21.50
N TYR A 242 5.32 -9.24 21.55
CA TYR A 242 4.48 -10.43 21.64
C TYR A 242 3.67 -10.68 20.37
N ILE A 243 3.43 -9.64 19.57
CA ILE A 243 2.81 -9.78 18.24
C ILE A 243 3.90 -10.25 17.27
N THR A 244 3.88 -11.54 16.93
CA THR A 244 4.65 -12.07 15.82
C THR A 244 3.94 -11.74 14.51
N VAL A 245 4.67 -11.15 13.55
CA VAL A 245 4.21 -10.91 12.16
C VAL A 245 4.04 -12.24 11.43
#